data_AF-X0YFS6-F1
#
_entry.id   AF-X0YFS6-F1
#
_cell.length_a   1.000
_cell.length_b   1.000
_cell.length_c   1.000
_cell.angle_alpha   90.00
_cell.angle_beta   90.00
_cell.angle_gamma   90.00
#
_symmetry.space_group_name_H-M   'P 1'
#
loop_
_entity.id
_entity.type
_entity.pdbx_description
1 polymer ?
#
loop_
_entity_poly.entity_id
_entity_poly.type
_entity_poly.pdbx_seq_one_letter_code
_entity_poly.pdbx_strand_id
1 'polypeptide(L)'
;IDPKETIKGLLAAKKFLRQVVADGKDVLLVGTKRQARKAIEENVRNVEMHYVTERWLGGTLTNFRTIRSRLGRLEKLEQLEADGLLGQHSKKEQARLRREMRKIKRNLDGIRNMEQLPGSLFVVDSHRETIALREARKLGLPTIGLIDTDSDPDMV
;
A
#
# COMPACT_ATOMS: atom_id res chain seq x y z
N ILE A 1 -0.22 -4.78 -27.21
CA ILE A 1 -0.57 -3.52 -26.52
C ILE A 1 -0.81 -2.47 -27.60
N ASP A 2 -2.04 -1.95 -27.71
CA ASP A 2 -2.37 -0.86 -28.65
C ASP A 2 -2.21 0.50 -27.96
N PRO A 3 -1.27 1.37 -28.42
CA PRO A 3 -1.05 2.69 -27.83
C PRO A 3 -2.31 3.57 -27.79
N LYS A 4 -3.24 3.43 -28.74
CA LYS A 4 -4.47 4.24 -28.78
C LYS A 4 -5.39 3.90 -27.60
N GLU A 5 -5.58 2.61 -27.34
CA GLU A 5 -6.36 2.14 -26.20
C GLU A 5 -5.67 2.48 -24.88
N THR A 6 -4.33 2.39 -24.83
CA THR A 6 -3.56 2.84 -23.66
C THR A 6 -3.77 4.33 -23.37
N ILE A 7 -3.76 5.20 -24.38
CA ILE A 7 -4.00 6.63 -24.20
C ILE A 7 -5.43 6.89 -23.70
N LYS A 8 -6.43 6.20 -24.27
CA LYS A 8 -7.82 6.32 -23.80
C LYS A 8 -7.97 5.91 -22.33
N GLY A 9 -7.40 4.75 -21.97
CA GLY A 9 -7.40 4.25 -20.59
C GLY A 9 -6.70 5.21 -19.63
N LEU A 10 -5.56 5.77 -20.04
CA LEU A 10 -4.82 6.75 -19.25
C LEU A 10 -5.63 8.03 -19.00
N LEU A 11 -6.32 8.55 -20.04
CA LEU A 11 -7.16 9.73 -19.91
C LEU A 11 -8.38 9.46 -18.99
N ALA A 12 -8.99 8.29 -19.11
CA ALA A 12 -10.08 7.86 -18.23
C ALA A 12 -9.62 7.73 -16.78
N ALA A 13 -8.49 7.06 -16.54
CA ALA A 13 -7.89 6.91 -15.21
C ALA A 13 -7.53 8.27 -14.60
N LYS A 14 -6.94 9.19 -15.37
CA LYS A 14 -6.62 10.55 -14.92
C LYS A 14 -7.87 11.32 -14.51
N LYS A 15 -8.95 11.25 -15.30
CA LYS A 15 -10.24 11.89 -14.99
C LYS A 15 -10.83 11.32 -13.69
N PHE A 16 -10.82 10.00 -13.57
CA PHE A 16 -11.37 9.31 -12.41
C PHE A 16 -10.58 9.60 -11.12
N LEU A 17 -9.24 9.52 -11.14
CA LEU A 17 -8.39 9.88 -10.00
C LEU A 17 -8.62 11.32 -9.55
N ARG A 18 -8.77 12.25 -10.50
CA ARG A 18 -9.07 13.65 -10.19
C ARG A 18 -10.40 13.79 -9.46
N GLN A 19 -11.41 13.00 -9.83
CA GLN A 19 -12.70 12.99 -9.15
C GLN A 19 -12.59 12.40 -7.74
N VAL A 20 -11.92 11.26 -7.58
CA VAL A 20 -11.72 10.62 -6.26
C VAL A 20 -11.03 11.57 -5.27
N VAL A 21 -9.97 12.25 -5.72
CA VAL A 21 -9.25 13.23 -4.89
C VAL A 21 -10.10 14.48 -4.63
N ALA A 22 -10.88 14.94 -5.60
CA ALA A 22 -11.82 16.07 -5.41
C ALA A 22 -12.93 15.74 -4.40
N ASP A 23 -13.35 14.49 -4.32
CA ASP A 23 -14.29 13.98 -3.32
C ASP A 23 -13.65 13.82 -1.92
N GLY A 24 -12.37 14.18 -1.77
CA GLY A 24 -11.64 14.10 -0.51
C GLY A 24 -11.26 12.68 -0.10
N LYS A 25 -11.24 11.73 -1.05
CA LYS A 25 -10.87 10.34 -0.77
C LYS A 25 -9.42 10.05 -1.16
N ASP A 26 -8.78 9.22 -0.36
CA ASP A 26 -7.41 8.80 -0.59
C ASP A 26 -7.29 7.75 -1.70
N VAL A 27 -6.14 7.76 -2.37
CA VAL A 27 -5.77 6.75 -3.37
C VAL A 27 -4.61 5.92 -2.82
N LEU A 28 -4.78 4.60 -2.83
CA LEU A 28 -3.74 3.66 -2.39
C LEU A 28 -2.96 3.11 -3.59
N LEU A 29 -1.66 3.40 -3.65
CA LEU A 29 -0.78 2.88 -4.69
C LEU A 29 -0.16 1.54 -4.26
N VAL A 30 -0.32 0.50 -5.06
CA VAL A 30 0.18 -0.85 -4.78
C VAL A 30 1.10 -1.28 -5.92
N GLY A 31 2.32 -1.68 -5.59
CA GLY A 31 3.22 -2.23 -6.59
C GLY A 31 4.47 -2.81 -5.96
N THR A 32 4.53 -4.14 -5.84
CA THR A 32 5.68 -4.81 -5.22
C THR A 32 6.83 -5.12 -6.19
N LYS A 33 6.60 -4.92 -7.49
CA LYS A 33 7.58 -5.13 -8.57
C LYS A 33 8.79 -4.21 -8.39
N ARG A 34 10.01 -4.74 -8.46
CA ARG A 34 11.26 -4.00 -8.19
C ARG A 34 11.38 -2.69 -8.98
N GLN A 35 10.93 -2.68 -10.24
CA GLN A 35 10.89 -1.50 -11.09
C GLN A 35 9.87 -0.46 -10.60
N ALA A 36 8.74 -0.91 -10.08
CA ALA A 36 7.67 -0.05 -9.57
C ALA A 36 8.00 0.56 -8.21
N ARG A 37 8.70 -0.17 -7.33
CA ARG A 37 8.99 0.28 -5.95
C ARG A 37 9.61 1.67 -5.89
N LYS A 38 10.72 1.86 -6.61
CA LYS A 38 11.45 3.13 -6.62
C LYS A 38 10.60 4.25 -7.19
N ALA A 39 9.89 4.00 -8.29
CA ALA A 39 9.01 4.97 -8.91
C ALA A 39 7.85 5.38 -7.98
N ILE A 40 7.21 4.43 -7.31
CA ILE A 40 6.10 4.71 -6.38
C ILE A 40 6.64 5.50 -5.18
N GLU A 41 7.73 5.07 -4.54
CA GLU A 41 8.28 5.75 -3.36
C GLU A 41 8.73 7.20 -3.65
N GLU A 42 9.31 7.46 -4.82
CA GLU A 42 9.74 8.81 -5.21
C GLU A 42 8.56 9.73 -5.51
N ASN A 43 7.52 9.23 -6.18
CA ASN A 43 6.37 10.05 -6.57
C ASN A 43 5.38 10.27 -5.43
N VAL A 44 5.15 9.24 -4.59
CA VAL A 44 4.15 9.29 -3.53
C VAL A 44 4.53 10.29 -2.43
N ARG A 45 5.82 10.46 -2.16
CA ARG A 45 6.32 11.49 -1.21
C ARG A 45 5.89 12.90 -1.57
N ASN A 46 5.66 13.18 -2.86
CA ASN A 46 5.29 14.52 -3.32
C ASN A 46 3.77 14.76 -3.29
N VAL A 47 2.96 13.69 -3.23
CA VAL A 47 1.50 13.77 -3.32
C VAL A 47 0.78 13.41 -2.02
N GLU A 48 1.52 13.06 -0.98
CA GLU A 48 1.01 12.73 0.36
C GLU A 48 -0.05 11.61 0.38
N MET A 49 0.00 10.71 -0.61
CA MET A 49 -0.90 9.56 -0.73
C MET A 49 -0.31 8.31 -0.06
N HIS A 50 -1.13 7.28 0.11
CA HIS A 50 -0.70 6.02 0.72
C HIS A 50 -0.12 5.05 -0.31
N TYR A 51 0.82 4.20 0.11
CA TYR A 51 1.44 3.23 -0.79
C TYR A 51 1.86 1.92 -0.12
N VAL A 52 2.00 0.87 -0.95
CA VAL A 52 2.57 -0.43 -0.59
C VAL A 52 3.54 -0.88 -1.67
N THR A 53 4.84 -0.82 -1.39
CA THR A 53 5.91 -1.23 -2.31
C THR A 53 6.57 -2.55 -1.96
N GLU A 54 6.43 -3.04 -0.73
CA GLU A 54 7.19 -4.21 -0.29
C GLU A 54 6.42 -5.52 -0.47
N ARG A 55 5.41 -5.74 0.37
CA ARG A 55 4.57 -6.93 0.30
C ARG A 55 3.16 -6.57 0.73
N TRP A 56 2.19 -6.92 -0.09
CA TRP A 56 0.79 -6.90 0.33
C TRP A 56 0.53 -7.95 1.41
N LEU A 57 0.07 -7.52 2.59
CA LEU A 57 -0.38 -8.44 3.62
C LEU A 57 -1.86 -8.76 3.36
N GLY A 58 -2.20 -10.03 3.20
CA GLY A 58 -3.61 -10.42 3.08
C GLY A 58 -4.41 -9.94 4.28
N GLY A 59 -5.56 -9.33 4.02
CA GLY A 59 -6.37 -8.65 5.04
C GLY A 59 -6.06 -7.16 5.20
N THR A 60 -5.22 -6.57 4.33
CA THR A 60 -4.87 -5.13 4.42
C THR A 60 -6.11 -4.24 4.35
N LEU A 61 -7.03 -4.55 3.44
CA LEU A 61 -8.28 -3.79 3.29
C LEU A 61 -9.42 -4.47 4.04
N THR A 62 -9.56 -5.79 3.87
CA THR A 62 -10.70 -6.54 4.42
C THR A 62 -10.66 -6.70 5.94
N ASN A 63 -9.49 -6.61 6.56
CA ASN A 63 -9.30 -6.62 8.02
C ASN A 63 -8.45 -5.42 8.47
N PHE A 64 -8.86 -4.23 8.02
CA PHE A 64 -8.16 -2.97 8.29
C PHE A 64 -7.98 -2.69 9.79
N ARG A 65 -8.93 -3.10 10.65
CA ARG A 65 -8.82 -2.97 12.11
C ARG A 65 -7.59 -3.68 12.67
N THR A 66 -7.28 -4.88 12.18
CA THR A 66 -6.10 -5.65 12.62
C THR A 66 -4.80 -5.01 12.15
N ILE A 67 -4.83 -4.45 10.95
CA ILE A 67 -3.68 -3.75 10.35
C ILE A 67 -3.37 -2.47 11.12
N ARG A 68 -4.40 -1.69 11.47
CA ARG A 68 -4.29 -0.53 12.37
C ARG A 68 -3.71 -0.92 13.74
N SER A 69 -4.12 -2.04 14.32
CA SER A 69 -3.53 -2.55 15.56
C SER A 69 -2.02 -2.88 15.40
N ARG A 70 -1.61 -3.42 14.25
CA ARG A 70 -0.18 -3.66 13.95
C ARG A 70 0.61 -2.36 13.75
N LEU A 71 0.01 -1.32 13.18
CA LEU A 71 0.60 0.02 13.12
C LEU A 71 0.77 0.62 14.52
N GLY A 72 -0.25 0.51 15.38
CA GLY A 72 -0.11 0.93 16.79
C GLY A 72 0.95 0.13 17.56
N ARG A 73 1.17 -1.15 17.19
CA ARG A 73 2.31 -1.93 17.72
C ARG A 73 3.65 -1.36 17.24
N LEU A 74 3.75 -0.92 15.99
CA LEU A 74 4.97 -0.26 15.48
C LEU A 74 5.28 1.02 16.25
N GLU A 75 4.28 1.88 16.45
CA GLU A 75 4.43 3.13 17.21
C GLU A 75 4.94 2.88 18.63
N LYS A 76 4.37 1.89 19.33
CA LYS A 76 4.83 1.48 20.66
C LYS A 76 6.30 1.00 20.64
N LEU A 77 6.70 0.25 19.60
CA LEU A 77 8.08 -0.24 19.48
C LEU A 77 9.06 0.90 19.20
N GLU A 78 8.68 1.87 18.37
CA GLU A 78 9.49 3.06 18.09
C GLU A 78 9.61 3.95 19.33
N GLN A 79 8.54 4.12 20.10
CA GLN A 79 8.55 4.85 21.37
C GLN A 79 9.46 4.18 22.41
N LEU A 80 9.37 2.86 22.57
CA LEU A 80 10.28 2.11 23.45
C LEU A 80 11.75 2.23 23.05
N GLU A 81 12.05 2.35 21.76
CA GLU A 81 13.41 2.59 21.28
C GLU A 81 13.87 4.04 21.54
N ALA A 82 12.99 5.02 21.33
CA ALA A 82 13.26 6.43 21.58
C ALA A 82 13.49 6.73 23.07
N ASP A 83 12.70 6.13 23.95
CA ASP A 83 12.78 6.31 25.41
C ASP A 83 13.98 5.55 26.03
N GLY A 84 14.74 4.79 25.24
CA GLY A 84 15.87 3.98 25.72
C GLY A 84 15.48 2.78 26.58
N LEU A 85 14.18 2.58 26.85
CA LEU A 85 13.63 1.45 27.61
C LEU A 85 13.95 0.10 26.96
N LEU A 86 14.17 0.08 25.65
CA LEU A 86 14.62 -1.10 24.93
C LEU A 86 15.95 -1.65 25.50
N GLY A 87 16.81 -0.77 26.04
CA GLY A 87 18.08 -1.13 26.68
C GLY A 87 17.93 -1.93 27.97
N GLN A 88 16.77 -1.88 28.63
CA GLN A 88 16.50 -2.61 29.88
C GLN A 88 16.21 -4.10 29.65
N HIS A 89 15.92 -4.50 28.41
CA HIS A 89 15.68 -5.90 28.04
C HIS A 89 16.98 -6.67 27.78
N SER A 90 16.90 -7.99 27.82
CA SER A 90 18.03 -8.84 27.43
C SER A 90 18.43 -8.63 25.95
N LYS A 91 19.72 -8.78 25.61
CA LYS A 91 20.21 -8.63 24.21
C LYS A 91 19.41 -9.49 23.21
N LYS A 92 18.95 -10.67 23.63
CA LYS A 92 18.11 -11.57 22.83
C LYS A 92 16.73 -10.97 22.55
N GLU A 93 16.09 -10.39 23.56
CA GLU A 93 14.79 -9.73 23.41
C GLU A 93 14.90 -8.44 22.60
N GLN A 94 15.94 -7.64 22.84
CA GLN A 94 16.21 -6.45 22.02
C GLN A 94 16.30 -6.80 20.53
N ALA A 95 17.05 -7.86 20.19
CA ALA A 95 17.16 -8.33 18.82
C ALA A 95 15.81 -8.81 18.25
N ARG A 96 14.96 -9.45 19.06
CA ARG A 96 13.60 -9.86 18.66
C ARG A 96 12.71 -8.65 18.38
N LEU A 97 12.67 -7.68 19.29
CA LEU A 97 11.85 -6.47 19.15
C LEU A 97 12.27 -5.63 17.95
N ARG A 98 13.59 -5.45 17.73
CA ARG A 98 14.09 -4.75 16.54
C ARG A 98 13.76 -5.47 15.24
N ARG A 99 13.78 -6.81 15.22
CA ARG A 99 13.35 -7.59 14.04
C ARG A 99 11.85 -7.42 13.77
N GLU A 100 11.03 -7.45 14.82
CA GLU A 100 9.59 -7.20 14.74
C GLU A 100 9.32 -5.80 14.16
N MET A 101 9.90 -4.77 14.76
CA MET A 101 9.79 -3.38 14.34
C MET A 101 10.19 -3.20 12.87
N ARG A 102 11.37 -3.67 12.46
CA ARG A 102 11.83 -3.58 11.06
C ARG A 102 10.87 -4.27 10.09
N LYS A 103 10.31 -5.43 10.47
CA LYS A 103 9.38 -6.17 9.61
C LYS A 103 8.05 -5.44 9.45
N ILE A 104 7.53 -4.84 10.52
CA ILE A 104 6.28 -4.08 10.46
C ILE A 104 6.50 -2.80 9.65
N LYS A 105 7.54 -2.03 9.98
CA LYS A 105 7.90 -0.79 9.27
C LYS A 105 8.05 -1.03 7.78
N ARG A 106 8.86 -2.00 7.37
CA ARG A 106 9.08 -2.29 5.95
C ARG A 106 7.79 -2.55 5.16
N ASN A 107 6.78 -3.19 5.76
CA ASN A 107 5.56 -3.57 5.03
C ASN A 107 4.43 -2.55 5.15
N LEU A 108 4.33 -1.81 6.26
CA LEU A 108 3.15 -1.00 6.59
C LEU A 108 3.43 0.51 6.67
N ASP A 109 4.67 0.96 6.57
CA ASP A 109 5.01 2.39 6.72
C ASP A 109 4.28 3.29 5.71
N GLY A 110 4.10 2.82 4.47
CA GLY A 110 3.39 3.58 3.44
C GLY A 110 1.87 3.70 3.63
N ILE A 111 1.27 2.96 4.56
CA ILE A 111 -0.16 3.09 4.94
C ILE A 111 -0.33 3.56 6.39
N ARG A 112 0.74 4.06 7.00
CA ARG A 112 0.76 4.52 8.39
C ARG A 112 -0.25 5.63 8.65
N ASN A 113 -0.33 6.59 7.74
CA ASN A 113 -1.21 7.76 7.86
C ASN A 113 -2.64 7.48 7.38
N MET A 114 -2.93 6.24 6.96
CA MET A 114 -4.24 5.88 6.47
C MET A 114 -5.19 5.70 7.67
N GLU A 115 -6.15 6.61 7.80
CA GLU A 115 -7.16 6.56 8.87
C GLU A 115 -8.42 5.80 8.47
N GLN A 116 -8.77 5.88 7.20
CA GLN A 116 -9.96 5.29 6.62
C GLN A 116 -9.58 4.42 5.41
N LEU A 117 -10.54 3.64 4.91
CA LEU A 117 -10.31 2.88 3.68
C LEU A 117 -10.13 3.84 2.50
N PRO A 118 -9.20 3.54 1.56
CA PRO A 118 -9.00 4.39 0.40
C PRO A 118 -10.24 4.37 -0.51
N GLY A 119 -10.47 5.46 -1.22
CA GLY A 119 -11.56 5.56 -2.20
C GLY A 119 -11.28 4.83 -3.51
N SER A 120 -10.00 4.59 -3.83
CA SER A 120 -9.57 3.87 -5.02
C SER A 120 -8.21 3.22 -4.81
N LEU A 121 -7.96 2.14 -5.56
CA LEU A 121 -6.62 1.56 -5.68
C LEU A 121 -5.99 1.88 -7.03
N PHE A 122 -4.68 2.07 -7.02
CA PHE A 122 -3.84 2.10 -8.21
C PHE A 122 -2.81 0.97 -8.12
N VAL A 123 -2.90 -0.02 -9.01
CA VAL A 123 -2.12 -1.26 -8.93
C VAL A 123 -1.15 -1.37 -10.10
N VAL A 124 0.12 -1.63 -9.81
CA VAL A 124 1.12 -1.94 -10.83
C VAL A 124 1.32 -3.43 -10.87
N ASP A 125 1.06 -4.07 -12.03
CA ASP A 125 1.15 -5.52 -12.25
C ASP A 125 0.05 -6.30 -11.50
N SER A 126 -1.10 -6.48 -12.17
CA SER A 126 -2.26 -7.17 -11.59
C SER A 126 -2.01 -8.66 -11.33
N HIS A 127 -1.11 -9.29 -12.08
CA HIS A 127 -0.71 -10.67 -11.85
C HIS A 127 -0.07 -10.85 -10.46
N ARG A 128 0.91 -9.99 -10.11
CA ARG A 128 1.58 -10.04 -8.80
C ARG A 128 0.68 -9.61 -7.65
N GLU A 129 -0.18 -8.63 -7.87
CA GLU A 129 -1.02 -8.03 -6.81
C GLU A 129 -2.45 -8.60 -6.75
N THR A 130 -2.62 -9.86 -7.18
CA THR A 130 -3.93 -10.53 -7.22
C THR A 130 -4.69 -10.47 -5.87
N ILE A 131 -3.97 -10.55 -4.74
CA ILE A 131 -4.60 -10.50 -3.41
C ILE A 131 -5.19 -9.11 -3.14
N ALA A 132 -4.47 -8.04 -3.48
CA ALA A 132 -4.95 -6.67 -3.32
C ALA A 132 -6.21 -6.43 -4.17
N LEU A 133 -6.20 -6.89 -5.43
CA LEU A 133 -7.34 -6.78 -6.35
C LEU A 133 -8.56 -7.54 -5.85
N ARG A 134 -8.38 -8.77 -5.33
CA ARG A 134 -9.48 -9.56 -4.75
C ARG A 134 -10.09 -8.88 -3.54
N GLU A 135 -9.27 -8.31 -2.67
CA GLU A 135 -9.75 -7.55 -1.51
C GLU A 135 -10.49 -6.28 -1.92
N ALA A 136 -9.95 -5.52 -2.87
CA ALA A 136 -10.59 -4.33 -3.42
C ALA A 136 -11.96 -4.65 -4.04
N ARG A 137 -12.02 -5.68 -4.89
CA ARG A 137 -13.26 -6.16 -5.50
C ARG A 137 -14.29 -6.59 -4.47
N LYS A 138 -13.86 -7.29 -3.40
CA LYS A 138 -14.75 -7.71 -2.31
C LYS A 138 -15.37 -6.52 -1.55
N LEU A 139 -14.64 -5.42 -1.45
CA LEU A 139 -15.10 -4.19 -0.79
C LEU A 139 -15.80 -3.22 -1.75
N GLY A 140 -15.86 -3.53 -3.04
CA GLY A 140 -16.41 -2.64 -4.07
C GLY A 140 -15.54 -1.41 -4.33
N LEU A 141 -14.24 -1.48 -4.02
CA LEU A 141 -13.31 -0.39 -4.28
C LEU A 141 -12.94 -0.36 -5.77
N PRO A 142 -13.13 0.78 -6.46
CA PRO A 142 -12.69 0.93 -7.84
C PRO A 142 -11.17 0.81 -7.90
N THR A 143 -10.69 0.10 -8.93
CA THR A 143 -9.28 -0.15 -9.12
C THR A 143 -8.84 0.36 -10.49
N ILE A 144 -7.64 0.91 -10.54
CA ILE A 144 -6.96 1.30 -11.75
C ILE A 144 -5.68 0.48 -11.76
N GLY A 145 -5.27 -0.03 -12.92
CA GLY A 145 -4.06 -0.82 -12.96
C GLY A 145 -3.33 -0.77 -14.27
N LEU A 146 -2.01 -0.92 -14.16
CA LEU A 146 -1.14 -1.14 -15.29
C LEU A 146 -1.08 -2.64 -15.57
N ILE A 147 -1.75 -3.04 -16.65
CA ILE A 147 -1.79 -4.42 -17.13
C ILE A 147 -0.64 -4.67 -18.12
N ASP A 148 -0.07 -5.87 -18.04
CA ASP A 148 0.88 -6.41 -19.01
C ASP A 148 0.20 -7.57 -19.77
N THR A 149 0.89 -8.15 -20.74
CA THR A 149 0.36 -9.23 -21.60
C THR A 149 -0.01 -10.52 -20.85
N ASP A 150 0.50 -10.71 -19.63
CA ASP A 150 0.25 -11.89 -18.77
C ASP A 150 -0.85 -11.66 -17.71
N SER A 151 -1.52 -10.51 -17.79
CA SER A 151 -2.44 -10.01 -16.77
C SER A 151 -3.89 -10.08 -17.25
N ASP A 152 -4.80 -10.47 -16.35
CA ASP A 152 -6.24 -10.52 -16.63
C ASP A 152 -6.86 -9.10 -16.52
N PRO A 153 -7.41 -8.54 -17.62
CA PRO A 153 -8.03 -7.22 -17.62
C PRO A 153 -9.36 -7.17 -16.86
N ASP A 154 -10.06 -8.29 -16.63
CA ASP A 154 -11.36 -8.29 -15.93
C ASP A 154 -11.23 -8.03 -14.42
N MET A 155 -10.00 -8.03 -13.91
CA MET A 155 -9.67 -7.79 -12.52
C MET A 155 -9.38 -6.32 -12.20
N VAL A 156 -9.36 -5.44 -13.21
CA VAL A 156 -8.94 -4.03 -13.10
C VAL A 156 -9.92 -3.11 -13.79
#